data_AF-A0A969WVS4-F1
#
_entry.id   AF-A0A969WVS4-F1
#
_cell.length_a   1.000
_cell.length_b   1.000
_cell.length_c   1.000
_cell.angle_alpha   90.00
_cell.angle_beta   90.00
_cell.angle_gamma   90.00
#
_symmetry.space_group_name_H-M   'P 1'
#
loop_
_entity.id
_entity.type
_entity.pdbx_description
1 polymer ?
#
loop_
_entity_poly.entity_id
_entity_poly.type
_entity_poly.pdbx_seq_one_letter_code
_entity_poly.pdbx_strand_id
1 'polypeptide(L)'
;MNIGLISVRYARALLKFAENNNVETEIYEQAKFLQNIFSNTKALHTALDNPLIPKAKKRQFIITASGEGISDVFIKFIDLLLENNRQDCLQSIMLQYQELYNESKNILRGKLITAVEIDDTTMSH
;
A
#
# COMPACT_ATOMS: atom_id res chain seq x y z
N MET A 1 4.91 -18.45 -9.69
CA MET A 1 4.45 -17.46 -8.69
C MET A 1 4.08 -16.16 -9.43
N ASN A 2 2.79 -15.91 -9.70
CA ASN A 2 2.31 -14.74 -10.49
C ASN A 2 1.85 -13.56 -9.63
N ILE A 3 2.04 -13.64 -8.30
CA ILE A 3 1.56 -12.66 -7.32
C ILE A 3 2.22 -11.28 -7.55
N GLY A 4 3.50 -11.26 -7.91
CA GLY A 4 4.21 -10.02 -8.25
C GLY A 4 3.60 -9.29 -9.46
N LEU A 5 3.32 -10.01 -10.55
CA LEU A 5 2.77 -9.40 -11.77
C LEU A 5 1.35 -8.85 -11.56
N ILE A 6 0.51 -9.56 -10.80
CA ILE A 6 -0.84 -9.12 -10.46
C ILE A 6 -0.78 -7.86 -9.60
N SER A 7 0.06 -7.87 -8.58
CA SER A 7 0.22 -6.72 -7.66
C SER A 7 0.70 -5.47 -8.39
N VAL A 8 1.66 -5.61 -9.31
CA VAL A 8 2.15 -4.50 -10.16
C VAL A 8 1.06 -3.92 -11.05
N ARG A 9 0.20 -4.75 -11.65
CA ARG A 9 -0.90 -4.26 -12.50
C ARG A 9 -1.90 -3.44 -11.70
N TYR A 10 -2.32 -3.94 -10.55
CA TYR A 10 -3.25 -3.22 -9.67
C TYR A 10 -2.61 -1.95 -9.09
N ALA A 11 -1.35 -2.00 -8.66
CA ALA A 11 -0.64 -0.84 -8.14
C ALA A 11 -0.49 0.27 -9.19
N ARG A 12 -0.13 -0.08 -10.43
CA ARG A 12 -0.09 0.89 -11.55
C ARG A 12 -1.46 1.46 -11.87
N ALA A 13 -2.52 0.64 -11.83
CA ALA A 13 -3.88 1.12 -12.05
C ALA A 13 -4.31 2.10 -10.95
N LEU A 14 -4.00 1.79 -9.68
CA LEU A 14 -4.26 2.68 -8.56
C LEU A 14 -3.48 3.99 -8.68
N LEU A 15 -2.19 3.94 -9.05
CA LEU A 15 -1.37 5.16 -9.22
C LEU A 15 -1.95 6.06 -10.31
N LYS A 16 -2.25 5.52 -11.49
CA LYS A 16 -2.87 6.29 -12.58
C LYS A 16 -4.23 6.87 -12.16
N PHE A 17 -5.03 6.10 -11.43
CA PHE A 17 -6.32 6.56 -10.95
C PHE A 17 -6.18 7.67 -9.90
N ALA A 18 -5.18 7.57 -9.03
CA ALA A 18 -4.85 8.57 -8.03
C ALA A 18 -4.35 9.88 -8.67
N GLU A 19 -3.43 9.79 -9.62
CA GLU A 19 -2.89 10.93 -10.39
C GLU A 19 -4.01 11.68 -11.12
N ASN A 20 -4.94 10.96 -11.77
CA ASN A 20 -6.09 11.57 -12.43
C ASN A 20 -7.02 12.34 -11.48
N ASN A 21 -7.01 12.00 -10.19
CA ASN A 21 -7.81 12.66 -9.16
C ASN A 21 -6.97 13.59 -8.26
N ASN A 22 -5.66 13.74 -8.51
CA ASN A 22 -4.70 14.52 -7.71
C ASN A 22 -4.66 14.12 -6.23
N VAL A 23 -4.83 12.83 -5.92
CA VAL A 23 -4.80 12.27 -4.55
C VAL A 23 -3.68 11.24 -4.37
N GLU A 24 -2.65 11.27 -5.22
CA GLU A 24 -1.57 10.29 -5.18
C GLU A 24 -0.76 10.33 -3.88
N THR A 25 -0.55 11.52 -3.31
CA THR A 25 0.19 11.69 -2.06
C THR A 25 -0.60 11.17 -0.87
N GLU A 26 -1.91 11.43 -0.81
CA GLU A 26 -2.79 10.88 0.23
C GLU A 26 -2.81 9.36 0.21
N ILE A 27 -2.92 8.77 -0.99
CA ILE A 27 -2.93 7.31 -1.15
C ILE A 27 -1.57 6.71 -0.80
N TYR A 28 -0.47 7.42 -1.06
CA TYR A 28 0.86 6.99 -0.62
C TYR A 28 0.96 6.91 0.91
N GLU A 29 0.47 7.91 1.62
CA GLU A 29 0.43 7.91 3.09
C GLU A 29 -0.46 6.80 3.64
N GLN A 30 -1.65 6.61 3.05
CA GLN A 30 -2.57 5.53 3.41
C GLN A 30 -1.94 4.15 3.15
N ALA A 31 -1.24 3.98 2.03
CA ALA A 31 -0.54 2.74 1.70
C ALA A 31 0.57 2.45 2.72
N LYS A 32 1.33 3.47 3.14
CA LYS A 32 2.37 3.34 4.17
C LYS A 32 1.78 2.99 5.53
N PHE A 33 0.69 3.63 5.92
CA PHE A 33 -0.02 3.35 7.16
C PHE A 33 -0.54 1.91 7.19
N LEU A 34 -1.24 1.51 6.14
CA LEU A 34 -1.80 0.16 6.00
C LEU A 34 -0.69 -0.91 6.02
N GLN A 35 0.45 -0.64 5.38
CA GLN A 35 1.64 -1.51 5.44
C GLN A 35 2.12 -1.75 6.88
N ASN A 36 2.19 -0.69 7.69
CA ASN A 36 2.61 -0.77 9.08
C ASN A 36 1.61 -1.59 9.90
N ILE A 37 0.31 -1.40 9.68
CA ILE A 37 -0.74 -2.19 10.35
C ILE A 37 -0.64 -3.67 9.98
N PHE A 38 -0.39 -3.99 8.70
CA PHE A 38 -0.15 -5.36 8.26
C PHE A 38 1.07 -6.01 8.94
N SER A 39 2.16 -5.26 9.11
CA SER A 39 3.35 -5.75 9.81
C SER A 39 3.10 -5.98 11.31
N ASN A 40 2.32 -5.12 11.95
CA ASN A 40 2.03 -5.21 13.40
C ASN A 40 0.91 -6.21 13.73
N THR A 41 -0.02 -6.44 12.80
CA THR A 41 -1.25 -7.19 13.05
C THR A 41 -1.38 -8.39 12.11
N LYS A 42 -0.74 -9.51 12.49
CA LYS A 42 -0.87 -10.79 11.73
C LYS A 42 -2.31 -11.26 11.60
N ALA A 43 -3.17 -10.95 12.58
CA ALA A 43 -4.58 -11.30 12.56
C ALA A 43 -5.35 -10.68 11.38
N LEU A 44 -4.94 -9.50 10.91
CA LEU A 44 -5.56 -8.84 9.76
C LEU A 44 -5.32 -9.66 8.48
N HIS A 45 -4.09 -10.15 8.27
CA HIS A 45 -3.76 -11.01 7.14
C HIS A 45 -4.59 -12.30 7.16
N THR A 46 -4.66 -12.98 8.31
CA THR A 46 -5.46 -14.20 8.46
C THR A 46 -6.95 -13.96 8.24
N ALA A 47 -7.48 -12.82 8.68
CA ALA A 47 -8.88 -12.46 8.45
C ALA A 47 -9.19 -12.22 6.97
N LEU A 48 -8.25 -11.60 6.22
CA LEU A 48 -8.44 -11.35 4.79
C LEU A 48 -8.35 -12.63 3.96
N ASP A 49 -7.48 -13.57 4.32
CA ASP A 49 -7.36 -14.86 3.65
C ASP A 49 -8.53 -15.81 3.95
N ASN A 50 -9.22 -15.62 5.09
CA ASN A 50 -10.28 -16.53 5.50
C ASN A 50 -11.53 -16.42 4.59
N PRO A 51 -11.91 -17.47 3.85
CA PRO A 51 -13.06 -17.43 2.94
C PRO A 51 -14.41 -17.40 3.67
N LEU A 52 -14.45 -17.76 4.97
CA LEU A 52 -15.68 -17.76 5.77
C LEU A 52 -16.11 -16.35 6.20
N ILE A 53 -15.21 -15.36 6.10
CA ILE A 53 -15.53 -13.97 6.45
C ILE A 53 -16.21 -13.30 5.26
N PRO A 54 -17.43 -12.76 5.43
CA PRO A 54 -18.14 -12.05 4.36
C PRO A 54 -17.35 -10.85 3.84
N LYS A 55 -17.45 -10.58 2.53
CA LYS A 55 -16.78 -9.43 1.88
C LYS A 55 -17.06 -8.11 2.59
N ALA A 56 -18.28 -7.89 3.07
CA ALA A 56 -18.66 -6.69 3.81
C ALA A 56 -17.86 -6.51 5.12
N LYS A 57 -17.59 -7.60 5.85
CA LYS A 57 -16.75 -7.55 7.06
C LYS A 57 -15.29 -7.33 6.70
N LYS A 58 -14.78 -7.98 5.64
CA LYS A 58 -13.42 -7.74 5.14
C LYS A 58 -13.20 -6.28 4.76
N ARG A 59 -14.17 -5.69 4.06
CA ARG A 59 -14.19 -4.26 3.71
C ARG A 59 -14.07 -3.38 4.95
N GLN A 60 -14.91 -3.64 5.97
CA GLN A 60 -14.85 -2.89 7.22
C GLN A 60 -13.47 -3.02 7.89
N PHE A 61 -12.90 -4.22 7.96
CA PHE A 61 -11.56 -4.40 8.53
C PHE A 61 -10.48 -3.60 7.79
N ILE A 62 -10.51 -3.60 6.45
CA ILE A 62 -9.53 -2.83 5.66
C ILE A 62 -9.72 -1.33 5.90
N ILE A 63 -10.95 -0.83 5.86
CA ILE A 63 -11.25 0.59 6.09
C ILE A 63 -10.82 0.99 7.51
N THR A 64 -11.18 0.22 8.53
CA THR A 64 -10.75 0.48 9.91
C THR A 64 -9.22 0.42 10.06
N ALA A 65 -8.55 -0.51 9.37
CA ALA A 65 -7.09 -0.63 9.37
C ALA A 65 -6.39 0.52 8.61
N SER A 66 -7.07 1.18 7.68
CA SER A 66 -6.54 2.33 6.95
C SER A 66 -6.65 3.65 7.73
N GLY A 67 -7.36 3.67 8.86
CA GLY A 67 -7.50 4.84 9.73
C GLY A 67 -8.61 5.80 9.33
N GLU A 68 -8.53 7.03 9.82
CA GLU A 68 -9.48 8.10 9.48
C GLU A 68 -9.00 8.93 8.28
N GLY A 69 -9.91 9.54 7.53
CA GLY A 69 -9.55 10.38 6.37
C GLY A 69 -9.14 9.60 5.13
N ILE A 70 -9.81 8.47 4.86
CA ILE A 70 -9.52 7.65 3.68
C ILE A 70 -10.12 8.30 2.43
N SER A 71 -9.33 8.37 1.36
CA SER A 71 -9.77 8.94 0.09
C SER A 71 -10.85 8.06 -0.56
N ASP A 72 -11.86 8.67 -1.17
CA ASP A 72 -12.91 7.96 -1.92
C ASP A 72 -12.33 7.09 -3.04
N VAL A 73 -11.21 7.54 -3.63
CA VAL A 73 -10.46 6.81 -4.65
C VAL A 73 -9.92 5.49 -4.09
N PHE A 74 -9.41 5.52 -2.86
CA PHE A 74 -8.89 4.34 -2.17
C PHE A 74 -10.03 3.39 -1.78
N ILE A 75 -11.14 3.90 -1.26
CA ILE A 75 -12.32 3.09 -0.92
C ILE A 75 -12.84 2.34 -2.15
N LYS A 76 -13.01 3.04 -3.28
CA LYS A 76 -13.42 2.43 -4.56
C LYS A 76 -12.45 1.35 -5.02
N PHE A 77 -11.15 1.56 -4.81
CA PHE A 77 -10.14 0.56 -5.13
C PHE A 77 -10.23 -0.70 -4.25
N ILE A 78 -10.49 -0.55 -2.95
CA ILE A 78 -10.73 -1.69 -2.06
C ILE A 78 -11.98 -2.47 -2.47
N ASP A 79 -13.06 -1.76 -2.84
CA ASP A 79 -14.28 -2.38 -3.34
C ASP A 79 -14.02 -3.20 -4.60
N LEU A 80 -13.29 -2.65 -5.57
CA LEU A 80 -12.86 -3.36 -6.78
C LEU A 80 -12.02 -4.62 -6.45
N LEU A 81 -11.11 -4.56 -5.48
CA LEU A 81 -10.29 -5.71 -5.08
C LEU A 81 -11.13 -6.82 -4.45
N LEU A 82 -12.12 -6.46 -3.61
CA LEU A 82 -13.02 -7.42 -2.95
C LEU A 82 -13.97 -8.06 -3.96
N GLU A 83 -14.46 -7.32 -4.95
CA GLU A 83 -15.25 -7.85 -6.05
C GLU A 83 -14.48 -8.91 -6.82
N ASN A 84 -13.22 -8.62 -7.16
CA ASN A 84 -12.33 -9.52 -7.88
C ASN A 84 -11.71 -10.65 -7.04
N ASN A 85 -12.06 -10.75 -5.74
CA ASN A 85 -11.47 -11.70 -4.78
C ASN A 85 -9.93 -11.62 -4.74
N ARG A 86 -9.37 -10.40 -4.80
CA ARG A 86 -7.91 -10.13 -4.79
C ARG A 86 -7.43 -9.47 -3.50
N GLN A 87 -8.21 -9.54 -2.42
CA GLN A 87 -7.83 -8.93 -1.14
C GLN A 87 -6.53 -9.49 -0.54
N ASP A 88 -6.20 -10.75 -0.82
CA ASP A 88 -5.00 -11.42 -0.31
C ASP A 88 -3.71 -10.77 -0.87
N CYS A 89 -3.79 -10.11 -2.03
CA CYS A 89 -2.69 -9.39 -2.64
C CYS A 89 -2.56 -7.94 -2.14
N LEU A 90 -3.45 -7.47 -1.25
CA LEU A 90 -3.52 -6.07 -0.85
C LEU A 90 -2.20 -5.57 -0.28
N GLN A 91 -1.55 -6.35 0.59
CA GLN A 91 -0.24 -6.00 1.16
C GLN A 91 0.83 -5.83 0.08
N SER A 92 0.87 -6.74 -0.90
CA SER A 92 1.81 -6.67 -2.02
C SER A 92 1.53 -5.49 -2.96
N ILE A 93 0.26 -5.16 -3.18
CA ILE A 93 -0.15 -3.99 -3.96
C ILE A 93 0.31 -2.70 -3.27
N MET A 94 0.14 -2.59 -1.94
CA MET A 94 0.56 -1.40 -1.19
C MET A 94 2.08 -1.19 -1.25
N LEU A 95 2.88 -2.26 -1.12
CA LEU A 95 4.33 -2.20 -1.31
C LEU A 95 4.68 -1.69 -2.71
N GLN A 96 4.06 -2.28 -3.72
CA GLN A 96 4.37 -1.95 -5.11
C GLN A 96 3.91 -0.53 -5.47
N TYR A 97 2.82 -0.04 -4.87
CA TYR A 97 2.37 1.33 -5.03
C TYR A 97 3.40 2.31 -4.48
N GLN A 98 3.97 2.05 -3.29
CA GLN A 98 5.02 2.89 -2.72
C GLN A 98 6.25 2.96 -3.61
N GLU A 99 6.69 1.82 -4.16
CA GLU A 99 7.84 1.79 -5.08
C GLU A 99 7.54 2.56 -6.37
N LEU A 100 6.37 2.36 -7.00
CA LEU A 100 5.97 3.09 -8.21
C LEU A 100 5.81 4.60 -7.96
N TYR A 101 5.29 5.00 -6.79
CA TYR A 101 5.18 6.40 -6.40
C TYR A 101 6.57 7.04 -6.24
N ASN A 102 7.49 6.36 -5.56
CA ASN A 102 8.86 6.83 -5.40
C ASN A 102 9.56 6.97 -6.76
N GLU A 103 9.39 6.01 -7.67
CA GLU A 103 9.88 6.07 -9.05
C GLU A 103 9.31 7.30 -9.79
N SER A 104 7.98 7.51 -9.72
CA SER A 104 7.29 8.65 -10.37
C SER A 104 7.80 10.01 -9.87
N LYS A 105 8.08 10.12 -8.57
CA LYS A 105 8.61 11.36 -7.95
C LYS A 105 10.14 11.45 -7.95
N ASN A 106 10.87 10.53 -8.62
CA ASN A 106 12.34 10.44 -8.62
C ASN A 106 12.97 10.35 -7.21
N ILE A 107 12.26 9.76 -6.26
CA ILE A 107 12.73 9.54 -4.90
C ILE A 107 13.57 8.26 -4.89
N LEU A 108 14.89 8.41 -4.98
CA LEU A 108 15.82 7.29 -4.92
C LEU A 108 16.06 6.87 -3.45
N ARG A 109 15.67 5.65 -3.09
CA ARG A 109 16.08 5.03 -1.81
C ARG A 109 17.53 4.53 -1.93
N GLY A 110 18.49 5.40 -1.65
CA GLY A 110 19.89 5.00 -1.46
C GLY A 110 20.07 4.38 -0.08
N LYS A 111 20.29 3.07 0.01
CA LYS A 111 20.76 2.45 1.27
C LYS A 111 22.28 2.63 1.35
N LEU A 112 22.73 3.66 2.06
CA LEU A 112 24.15 3.86 2.33
C LEU A 112 24.61 2.83 3.36
N ILE A 113 25.52 1.94 2.98
CA ILE A 113 26.14 0.97 3.90
C ILE A 113 27.54 1.51 4.20
N THR A 114 27.74 2.08 5.39
CA THR A 114 29.04 2.57 5.86
C THR A 114 29.57 1.65 6.96
N ALA A 115 30.90 1.49 7.02
CA ALA A 115 31.56 0.70 8.06
C ALA A 115 31.74 1.48 9.38
N VAL A 116 31.34 2.75 9.42
CA VAL A 116 31.48 3.67 10.56
C VAL A 116 30.18 4.49 10.67
N GLU A 117 29.70 4.73 11.90
CA GLU A 117 28.57 5.65 12.16
C GLU A 117 28.92 7.06 11.65
N ILE A 118 27.98 7.68 10.94
CA ILE A 118 28.19 8.98 10.30
C ILE A 118 27.64 10.04 11.25
N ASP A 119 28.46 11.03 11.60
CA ASP A 119 28.02 12.24 12.29
C ASP A 119 27.10 13.09 11.40
N ASP A 120 26.04 13.65 11.99
CA ASP A 120 24.93 14.38 11.34
C ASP A 120 25.35 15.60 10.50
N THR A 121 26.63 16.01 10.54
CA THR A 121 27.14 17.19 9.82
C THR A 121 27.33 17.01 8.31
N THR A 122 27.19 15.79 7.76
CA THR A 122 27.57 15.50 6.35
C THR A 122 26.36 15.22 5.43
N MET A 123 25.13 15.24 5.93
CA MET A 123 23.91 14.93 5.15
C MET A 123 23.38 16.09 4.29
N SER A 124 24.19 17.09 3.93
CA SER A 124 23.75 18.24 3.15
C SER A 124 24.80 18.66 2.12
N HIS A 125 24.76 18.05 0.93
CA HIS A 125 25.09 18.71 -0.33
C HIS A 125 24.58 17.92 -1.53
#